data_AF-A0A7X9ACX6-F1
#
_entry.id   AF-A0A7X9ACX6-F1
#
_cell.length_a   1.000
_cell.length_b   1.000
_cell.length_c   1.000
_cell.angle_alpha   90.00
_cell.angle_beta   90.00
_cell.angle_gamma   90.00
#
_symmetry.space_group_name_H-M   'P 1'
#
loop_
_entity.id
_entity.type
_entity.pdbx_description
1 polymer ?
#
loop_
_entity_poly.entity_id
_entity_poly.type
_entity_poly.pdbx_seq_one_letter_code
_entity_poly.pdbx_strand_id
1 'polypeptide(L)'
;KEANMDYILDLDKSYFKLEELDGKDLIFADPMNATGGSLVTIVKYLNDHGVKPKSVKFINVISALKGSLRIVRAIEGAEVYTLWMDPVLNDAAYILPGLGDAGDRLNGKDHEENPRNIIQLIADYGSSITNLYRSQVREIEKTVLED
;
A
#
# COMPACT_ATOMS: atom_id res chain seq x y z
N LYS A 1 14.46 8.74 -3.28
CA LYS A 1 14.34 10.20 -3.10
C LYS A 1 12.87 10.53 -2.89
N GLU A 2 12.39 10.46 -1.64
CA GLU A 2 11.00 10.81 -1.23
C GLU A 2 10.83 12.34 -1.07
N ALA A 3 11.71 13.16 -1.67
CA ALA A 3 11.87 14.55 -1.25
C ALA A 3 10.87 15.51 -1.90
N ASN A 4 10.41 15.27 -3.14
CA ASN A 4 9.30 15.99 -3.76
C ASN A 4 8.56 15.02 -4.68
N MET A 5 7.39 14.58 -4.22
CA MET A 5 6.49 13.63 -4.88
C MET A 5 5.47 14.38 -5.74
N ASP A 6 5.93 15.34 -6.56
CA ASP A 6 5.08 16.19 -7.42
C ASP A 6 4.17 15.38 -8.37
N TYR A 7 4.48 14.10 -8.58
CA TYR A 7 3.65 13.18 -9.37
C TYR A 7 2.44 12.59 -8.62
N ILE A 8 2.41 12.64 -7.28
CA ILE A 8 1.34 12.04 -6.47
C ILE A 8 0.09 12.92 -6.46
N LEU A 9 0.28 14.24 -6.43
CA LEU A 9 -0.80 15.22 -6.44
C LEU A 9 -0.44 16.33 -7.42
N ASP A 10 -0.63 16.06 -8.70
CA ASP A 10 -0.69 17.12 -9.71
C ASP A 10 -2.02 17.86 -9.51
N LEU A 11 -2.01 18.91 -8.69
CA LEU A 11 -3.21 19.68 -8.36
C LEU A 11 -3.83 20.34 -9.59
N ASP A 12 -3.02 20.68 -10.61
CA ASP A 12 -3.53 21.23 -11.88
C ASP A 12 -4.36 20.20 -12.65
N LYS A 13 -4.16 18.90 -12.39
CA LYS A 13 -4.96 17.79 -12.93
C LYS A 13 -5.94 17.20 -11.91
N SER A 14 -6.04 17.78 -10.72
CA SER A 14 -6.97 17.31 -9.70
C SER A 14 -8.39 17.84 -9.93
N TYR A 15 -9.38 17.06 -9.51
CA TYR A 15 -10.80 17.43 -9.63
C TYR A 15 -11.34 18.14 -8.38
N PHE A 16 -10.47 18.58 -7.48
CA PHE A 16 -10.83 19.19 -6.20
C PHE A 16 -9.86 20.31 -5.85
N LYS A 17 -10.27 21.18 -4.92
CA LYS A 17 -9.35 22.14 -4.29
C LYS A 17 -8.98 21.65 -2.89
N LEU A 18 -7.78 22.01 -2.43
CA LEU A 18 -7.29 21.59 -1.11
C LEU A 18 -8.22 22.02 0.01
N GLU A 19 -8.78 23.22 -0.05
CA GLU A 19 -9.64 23.77 0.99
C GLU A 19 -10.96 22.99 1.13
N GLU A 20 -11.40 22.30 0.07
CA GLU A 20 -12.63 21.51 0.08
C GLU A 20 -12.49 20.19 0.86
N LEU A 21 -11.24 19.77 1.14
CA LEU A 21 -10.92 18.58 1.90
C LEU A 21 -10.89 18.82 3.42
N ASP A 22 -10.84 20.09 3.86
CA ASP A 22 -10.77 20.42 5.28
C ASP A 22 -12.01 19.96 6.05
N GLY A 23 -11.80 19.33 7.20
CA GLY A 23 -12.88 18.76 8.02
C GLY A 23 -13.65 17.60 7.37
N LYS A 24 -13.17 17.04 6.23
CA LYS A 24 -13.80 15.88 5.57
C LYS A 24 -13.25 14.55 6.07
N ASP A 25 -14.04 13.51 5.89
CA ASP A 25 -13.58 12.13 5.99
C ASP A 25 -12.82 11.79 4.70
N LEU A 26 -11.51 11.55 4.80
CA LEU A 26 -10.66 11.24 3.64
C LEU A 26 -10.43 9.73 3.54
N ILE A 27 -10.68 9.20 2.35
CA ILE A 27 -10.50 7.77 2.04
C ILE A 27 -9.52 7.66 0.88
N PHE A 28 -8.38 7.05 1.14
CA PHE A 28 -7.34 6.76 0.16
C PHE A 28 -7.47 5.30 -0.28
N ALA A 29 -7.87 5.08 -1.52
CA ALA A 29 -7.99 3.74 -2.10
C ALA A 29 -6.80 3.48 -3.02
N ASP A 30 -6.02 2.44 -2.72
CA ASP A 30 -4.88 2.00 -3.53
C ASP A 30 -4.85 0.47 -3.53
N PRO A 31 -4.80 -0.21 -4.70
CA PRO A 31 -4.73 -1.67 -4.73
C PRO A 31 -3.58 -2.24 -3.89
N MET A 32 -2.43 -1.55 -3.80
CA MET A 32 -1.24 -2.09 -3.13
C MET A 32 -0.62 -1.11 -2.12
N ASN A 33 -0.51 -1.53 -0.86
CA ASN A 33 0.27 -0.82 0.15
C ASN A 33 1.55 -1.58 0.49
N ALA A 34 2.62 -1.31 -0.29
CA ALA A 34 3.92 -1.94 -0.07
C ALA A 34 4.69 -1.28 1.10
N THR A 35 5.24 -0.08 0.87
CA THR A 35 6.10 0.60 1.85
C THR A 35 5.35 1.59 2.74
N GLY A 36 4.09 1.88 2.43
CA GLY A 36 3.31 2.96 3.06
C GLY A 36 3.80 4.38 2.73
N GLY A 37 4.86 4.54 1.94
CA GLY A 37 5.50 5.84 1.68
C GLY A 37 4.56 6.84 1.03
N SER A 38 3.96 6.48 -0.11
CA SER A 38 3.04 7.35 -0.86
C SER A 38 1.86 7.82 -0.02
N LEU A 39 1.27 6.90 0.77
CA LEU A 39 0.11 7.14 1.63
C LEU A 39 0.45 8.06 2.83
N VAL A 40 1.65 7.93 3.40
CA VAL A 40 2.12 8.86 4.43
C VAL A 40 2.42 10.23 3.84
N THR A 41 3.08 10.28 2.67
CA THR A 41 3.47 11.54 2.05
C THR A 41 2.25 12.37 1.67
N ILE A 42 1.20 11.76 1.11
CA ILE A 42 0.01 12.52 0.71
C ILE A 42 -0.70 13.17 1.90
N VAL A 43 -0.83 12.47 3.03
CA VAL A 43 -1.46 13.05 4.23
C VAL A 43 -0.59 14.15 4.84
N LYS A 44 0.73 13.95 4.89
CA LYS A 44 1.66 15.02 5.33
C LYS A 44 1.54 16.26 4.45
N TYR A 45 1.52 16.07 3.14
CA TYR A 45 1.34 17.16 2.19
C TYR A 45 0.04 17.94 2.45
N LEU A 46 -1.08 17.25 2.65
CA LEU A 46 -2.36 17.89 3.00
C LEU A 46 -2.27 18.69 4.30
N ASN A 47 -1.69 18.10 5.35
CA ASN A 47 -1.50 18.76 6.64
C ASN A 47 -0.61 20.00 6.54
N ASP A 48 0.49 19.94 5.77
CA ASP A 48 1.41 21.05 5.54
C ASP A 48 0.73 22.22 4.78
N HIS A 49 -0.32 21.93 4.01
CA HIS A 49 -1.16 22.93 3.34
C HIS A 49 -2.37 23.37 4.17
N GLY A 50 -2.41 23.01 5.46
CA GLY A 50 -3.43 23.46 6.41
C GLY A 50 -4.74 22.67 6.39
N VAL A 51 -4.83 21.60 5.59
CA VAL A 51 -5.99 20.71 5.58
C VAL A 51 -5.97 19.85 6.84
N LYS A 52 -7.07 19.84 7.59
CA LYS A 52 -7.27 19.01 8.78
C LYS A 52 -8.43 18.05 8.56
N PRO A 53 -8.15 16.83 8.07
CA PRO A 53 -9.17 15.82 7.87
C PRO A 53 -9.88 15.49 9.19
N LYS A 54 -11.18 15.23 9.12
CA LYS A 54 -11.96 14.69 10.25
C LYS A 54 -11.58 13.24 10.53
N SER A 55 -11.31 12.46 9.49
CA SER A 55 -10.76 11.11 9.60
C SER A 55 -9.93 10.77 8.37
N VAL A 56 -9.00 9.83 8.53
CA VAL A 56 -8.12 9.34 7.46
C VAL A 56 -8.21 7.82 7.43
N LYS A 57 -8.67 7.28 6.31
CA LYS A 57 -8.82 5.84 6.08
C LYS A 57 -8.07 5.41 4.84
N PHE A 58 -7.35 4.30 4.94
CA PHE A 58 -6.67 3.66 3.82
C PHE A 58 -7.37 2.35 3.50
N ILE A 59 -7.72 2.15 2.24
CA ILE A 59 -8.37 0.93 1.75
C ILE A 59 -7.48 0.29 0.69
N ASN A 60 -7.00 -0.91 1.00
CA ASN A 60 -6.08 -1.65 0.15
C ASN A 60 -6.59 -3.06 -0.16
N VAL A 61 -6.20 -3.59 -1.32
CA VAL A 61 -6.46 -5.01 -1.64
C VAL A 61 -5.39 -5.86 -0.96
N ILE A 62 -4.13 -5.50 -1.14
CA ILE A 62 -2.99 -6.19 -0.54
C ILE A 62 -2.05 -5.18 0.11
N SER A 63 -1.55 -5.53 1.29
CA SER A 63 -0.57 -4.72 2.02
C SER A 63 0.59 -5.57 2.50
N ALA A 64 1.75 -4.97 2.69
CA ALA A 64 2.79 -5.55 3.55
C ALA A 64 2.67 -4.96 4.96
N LEU A 65 2.93 -5.78 5.99
CA LEU A 65 2.83 -5.35 7.38
C LEU A 65 3.67 -4.10 7.66
N LYS A 66 4.89 -4.05 7.10
CA LYS A 66 5.79 -2.90 7.17
C LYS A 66 5.13 -1.59 6.69
N GLY A 67 4.41 -1.64 5.57
CA GLY A 67 3.73 -0.47 5.01
C GLY A 67 2.58 0.00 5.90
N SER A 68 1.73 -0.93 6.33
CA SER A 68 0.61 -0.63 7.24
C SER A 68 1.08 -0.04 8.57
N LEU A 69 2.15 -0.60 9.17
CA LEU A 69 2.75 -0.08 10.41
C LEU A 69 3.35 1.32 10.21
N ARG A 70 3.98 1.60 9.06
CA ARG A 70 4.50 2.94 8.75
C ARG A 70 3.37 3.97 8.77
N ILE A 71 2.22 3.65 8.19
CA ILE A 71 1.05 4.53 8.11
C ILE A 71 0.51 4.86 9.51
N VAL A 72 0.14 3.83 10.27
CA VAL A 72 -0.50 4.04 11.59
C VAL A 72 0.43 4.71 12.61
N ARG A 73 1.75 4.57 12.45
CA ARG A 73 2.74 5.27 13.28
C ARG A 73 2.98 6.71 12.85
N ALA A 74 2.82 7.03 11.56
CA ALA A 74 3.12 8.35 11.01
C ALA A 74 1.91 9.29 11.00
N ILE A 75 0.69 8.75 11.01
CA ILE A 75 -0.56 9.51 10.92
C ILE A 75 -1.43 9.14 12.11
N GLU A 76 -1.63 10.11 13.01
CA GLU A 76 -2.50 9.95 14.17
C GLU A 76 -3.94 9.69 13.75
N GLY A 77 -4.58 8.69 14.37
CA GLY A 77 -5.97 8.32 14.09
C GLY A 77 -6.21 7.67 12.73
N ALA A 78 -5.16 7.31 11.98
CA ALA A 78 -5.31 6.60 10.72
C ALA A 78 -5.83 5.17 10.91
N GLU A 79 -6.80 4.80 10.07
CA GLU A 79 -7.29 3.42 9.98
C GLU A 79 -6.84 2.79 8.66
N VAL A 80 -6.28 1.58 8.71
CA VAL A 80 -5.83 0.83 7.52
C VAL A 80 -6.67 -0.44 7.39
N TYR A 81 -7.39 -0.53 6.28
CA TYR A 81 -8.20 -1.67 5.89
C TYR A 81 -7.51 -2.36 4.72
N THR A 82 -7.20 -3.66 4.85
CA THR A 82 -6.62 -4.45 3.78
C THR A 82 -7.29 -5.81 3.69
N LEU A 83 -7.57 -6.30 2.48
CA LEU A 83 -8.17 -7.64 2.29
C LEU A 83 -7.14 -8.75 2.53
N TRP A 84 -5.88 -8.48 2.22
CA TRP A 84 -4.78 -9.42 2.39
C TRP A 84 -3.53 -8.73 2.94
N MET A 85 -2.75 -9.47 3.74
CA MET A 85 -1.51 -8.99 4.34
C MET A 85 -0.37 -9.97 4.04
N ASP A 86 0.62 -9.51 3.29
CA ASP A 86 1.78 -10.29 2.90
C ASP A 86 3.01 -10.01 3.80
N PRO A 87 3.93 -10.99 3.90
CA PRO A 87 5.02 -10.99 4.86
C PRO A 87 6.06 -9.93 4.67
N VAL A 88 6.61 -9.87 3.47
CA VAL A 88 7.86 -9.18 3.24
C VAL A 88 7.77 -8.36 1.97
N LEU A 89 8.69 -7.41 1.90
CA LEU A 89 9.05 -6.77 0.65
C LEU A 89 10.40 -7.32 0.22
N ASN A 90 10.63 -7.46 -1.09
CA ASN A 90 12.00 -7.62 -1.60
C ASN A 90 12.74 -6.27 -1.61
N ASP A 91 14.01 -6.29 -2.03
CA ASP A 91 14.86 -5.08 -2.11
C ASP A 91 14.34 -4.03 -3.09
N ALA A 92 13.54 -4.45 -4.07
CA ALA A 92 12.86 -3.58 -5.02
C ALA A 92 11.50 -3.07 -4.51
N ALA A 93 11.16 -3.31 -3.24
CA ALA A 93 9.92 -2.93 -2.59
C ALA A 93 8.64 -3.59 -3.14
N TYR A 94 8.77 -4.69 -3.90
CA TYR A 94 7.62 -5.52 -4.25
C TYR A 94 7.18 -6.34 -3.05
N ILE A 95 5.87 -6.41 -2.84
CA ILE A 95 5.23 -7.31 -1.89
C ILE A 95 5.54 -8.75 -2.31
N LEU A 96 5.91 -9.60 -1.35
CA LEU A 96 6.13 -11.03 -1.57
C LEU A 96 5.24 -11.86 -0.63
N PRO A 97 4.58 -12.92 -1.14
CA PRO A 97 4.59 -13.41 -2.53
C PRO A 97 4.06 -12.40 -3.55
N GLY A 98 3.09 -11.56 -3.17
CA GLY A 98 2.57 -10.40 -3.88
C GLY A 98 2.12 -10.61 -5.31
N LEU A 99 1.37 -9.65 -5.84
CA LEU A 99 0.69 -9.82 -7.12
C LEU A 99 1.52 -9.34 -8.32
N GLY A 100 2.82 -9.08 -8.15
CA GLY A 100 3.61 -8.31 -9.11
C GLY A 100 3.20 -6.83 -9.14
N ASP A 101 3.43 -6.14 -10.26
CA ASP A 101 3.00 -4.75 -10.42
C ASP A 101 1.50 -4.65 -10.75
N ALA A 102 0.70 -4.03 -9.87
CA ALA A 102 -0.74 -3.92 -10.09
C ALA A 102 -1.09 -2.99 -11.26
N GLY A 103 -0.30 -1.94 -11.51
CA GLY A 103 -0.55 -1.01 -12.63
C GLY A 103 -0.42 -1.72 -13.97
N ASP A 104 0.65 -2.48 -14.14
CA ASP A 104 0.88 -3.29 -15.34
C ASP A 104 -0.16 -4.41 -15.46
N ARG A 105 -0.64 -4.98 -14.36
CA ARG A 105 -1.70 -5.99 -14.42
C ARG A 105 -3.07 -5.43 -14.76
N LEU A 106 -3.37 -4.22 -14.31
CA LEU A 106 -4.65 -3.54 -14.58
C LEU A 106 -4.70 -2.94 -15.98
N ASN A 107 -3.59 -2.31 -16.42
CA ASN A 107 -3.56 -1.47 -17.62
C ASN A 107 -2.64 -2.00 -18.73
N GLY A 108 -1.77 -2.96 -18.44
CA GLY A 108 -0.87 -3.55 -19.42
C GLY A 108 -1.58 -4.44 -20.44
N LYS A 109 -0.88 -4.80 -21.50
CA LYS A 109 -1.35 -5.77 -22.50
C LYS A 109 -0.80 -7.16 -22.19
N ASP A 110 -1.55 -8.20 -22.57
CA ASP A 110 -1.03 -9.57 -22.47
C ASP A 110 0.05 -9.77 -23.52
N HIS A 111 1.20 -10.27 -23.08
CA HIS A 111 2.31 -10.67 -23.95
C HIS A 111 2.42 -12.19 -23.96
N GLU A 112 2.66 -12.80 -25.12
CA GLU A 112 2.78 -14.26 -25.26
C GLU A 112 3.88 -14.86 -24.36
N GLU A 113 4.96 -14.11 -24.11
CA GLU A 113 6.08 -14.55 -23.26
C GLU A 113 5.82 -14.38 -21.75
N ASN A 114 4.87 -13.52 -21.35
CA ASN A 114 4.51 -13.25 -19.95
C ASN A 114 2.98 -13.20 -19.79
N PRO A 115 2.30 -14.36 -19.90
CA PRO A 115 0.85 -14.40 -19.78
C PRO A 115 0.41 -14.12 -18.35
N ARG A 116 -0.45 -13.12 -18.14
CA ARG A 116 -0.92 -12.69 -16.80
C ARG A 116 -2.06 -13.56 -16.24
N ASN A 117 -2.15 -14.82 -16.68
CA ASN A 117 -3.24 -15.71 -16.33
C ASN A 117 -3.07 -16.37 -14.95
N ILE A 118 -4.15 -16.98 -14.44
CA ILE A 118 -4.18 -17.57 -13.10
C ILE A 118 -3.20 -18.75 -12.93
N ILE A 119 -2.84 -19.44 -14.02
CA ILE A 119 -1.91 -20.56 -14.00
C ILE A 119 -0.49 -20.07 -13.74
N GLN A 120 -0.07 -18.98 -14.39
CA GLN A 120 1.24 -18.37 -14.15
C GLN A 120 1.34 -17.85 -12.71
N LEU A 121 0.28 -17.21 -12.21
CA LEU A 121 0.22 -16.77 -10.82
C LEU A 121 0.42 -17.95 -9.85
N ILE A 122 -0.27 -19.07 -10.07
CA ILE A 122 -0.12 -20.29 -9.26
C ILE A 122 1.29 -20.89 -9.40
N ALA A 123 1.91 -20.85 -10.57
CA ALA A 123 3.28 -21.32 -10.78
C ALA A 123 4.29 -20.48 -9.99
N ASP A 124 4.14 -19.16 -10.00
CA ASP A 124 4.96 -18.24 -9.22
C ASP A 124 4.70 -18.40 -7.70
N TYR A 125 3.45 -18.70 -7.33
CA TYR A 125 2.98 -18.84 -5.94
C TYR A 125 3.21 -20.26 -5.33
N GLY A 126 3.40 -21.30 -6.15
CA GLY A 126 2.97 -22.66 -5.83
C GLY A 126 3.74 -23.47 -4.77
N SER A 127 4.98 -23.13 -4.42
CA SER A 127 5.75 -23.93 -3.43
C SER A 127 6.33 -23.12 -2.26
N SER A 128 6.56 -21.82 -2.45
CA SER A 128 7.24 -20.96 -1.46
C SER A 128 6.29 -20.33 -0.44
N ILE A 129 4.99 -20.30 -0.75
CA ILE A 129 4.00 -19.47 -0.04
C ILE A 129 3.65 -19.96 1.34
N THR A 130 3.37 -21.25 1.50
CA THR A 130 2.96 -21.80 2.80
C THR A 130 4.09 -21.62 3.83
N ASN A 131 5.34 -21.71 3.40
CA ASN A 131 6.50 -21.47 4.25
C ASN A 131 6.66 -19.99 4.61
N LEU A 132 6.46 -19.08 3.64
CA LEU A 132 6.48 -17.63 3.86
C LEU A 132 5.42 -17.20 4.89
N TYR A 133 4.15 -17.61 4.73
CA TYR A 133 3.10 -17.26 5.69
C TYR A 133 3.34 -17.87 7.07
N ARG A 134 3.81 -19.12 7.15
CA ARG A 134 4.13 -19.73 8.44
C ARG A 134 5.28 -19.00 9.15
N SER A 135 6.29 -18.55 8.41
CA SER A 135 7.36 -17.72 8.96
C SER A 135 6.84 -16.37 9.45
N GLN A 136 5.95 -15.74 8.69
CA GLN A 136 5.34 -14.45 9.01
C GLN A 136 4.54 -14.48 10.30
N VAL A 137 3.64 -15.46 10.45
CA VAL A 137 2.80 -15.58 11.63
C VAL A 137 3.66 -15.65 12.89
N ARG A 138 4.78 -16.40 12.84
CA ARG A 138 5.74 -16.46 13.95
C ARG A 138 6.41 -15.13 14.24
N GLU A 139 6.75 -14.35 13.22
CA GLU A 139 7.39 -13.05 13.39
C GLU A 139 6.41 -12.00 13.95
N ILE A 140 5.15 -12.03 13.49
CA ILE A 140 4.06 -11.22 14.04
C ILE A 140 3.81 -11.61 15.50
N GLU A 141 3.68 -12.90 15.82
CA GLU A 141 3.49 -13.39 17.19
C GLU A 141 4.61 -12.90 18.10
N LYS A 142 5.87 -13.01 17.69
CA LYS A 142 7.00 -12.47 18.48
C LYS A 142 6.89 -10.96 18.69
N THR A 143 6.64 -10.22 17.62
CA THR A 143 6.61 -8.75 17.67
C THR A 143 5.41 -8.22 18.48
N VAL A 144 4.30 -8.97 18.53
CA VAL A 144 3.06 -8.53 19.19
C VAL A 144 2.92 -9.08 20.61
N LEU A 145 3.49 -10.26 20.90
CA LEU A 145 3.27 -10.97 22.19
C LEU A 145 4.48 -10.93 23.13
N GLU A 146 5.70 -10.67 22.64
CA GLU A 146 6.92 -10.67 23.48
C GLU A 146 7.40 -9.26 23.90
N ASP A 147 6.67 -8.20 23.57
CA ASP A 147 6.86 -6.82 24.07
C ASP A 147 5.76 -6.40 25.08
#